data_AF-A0A2M7YQI8-F1
#
_entry.id   AF-A0A2M7YQI8-F1
#
_cell.length_a   1.000
_cell.length_b   1.000
_cell.length_c   1.000
_cell.angle_alpha   90.00
_cell.angle_beta   90.00
_cell.angle_gamma   90.00
#
_symmetry.space_group_name_H-M   'P 1'
#
loop_
_entity.id
_entity.type
_entity.pdbx_description
1 polymer ?
#
loop_
_entity_poly.entity_id
_entity_poly.type
_entity_poly.pdbx_seq_one_letter_code
_entity_poly.pdbx_strand_id
1 'polypeptide(L)'
;MRRILVSVTLLLLTAAPSGAVLPSHDDPTRTLWLIRHGEYDHGVDAPDEGDLVALGRQQARLLAARLSGYPVSFTSLQTSTMARARETAEILAARFPDLTLQTFDDIRECTPTIPWTRPRERPCAAWDTCADRKNRGVKAWVGKSNASSWSGATIGARAHAASSVARAT
;
A
#
# COMPACT_ATOMS: atom_id res chain seq x y z
N MET A 1 34.32 -65.80 -5.39
CA MET A 1 33.19 -64.91 -5.70
C MET A 1 32.97 -63.99 -4.49
N ARG A 2 33.43 -62.74 -4.55
CA ARG A 2 33.39 -61.75 -3.45
C ARG A 2 32.10 -60.93 -3.55
N ARG A 3 31.26 -60.96 -2.52
CA ARG A 3 30.01 -60.19 -2.43
C ARG A 3 30.31 -58.75 -2.00
N ILE A 4 29.94 -57.78 -2.83
CA ILE A 4 30.06 -56.35 -2.55
C ILE A 4 28.89 -55.94 -1.65
N LEU A 5 29.18 -55.56 -0.40
CA LEU A 5 28.22 -54.96 0.52
C LEU A 5 28.14 -53.45 0.21
N VAL A 6 27.04 -53.01 -0.39
CA VAL A 6 26.73 -51.58 -0.58
C VAL A 6 26.08 -51.09 0.71
N SER A 7 26.88 -50.45 1.57
CA SER A 7 26.38 -49.74 2.75
C SER A 7 25.71 -48.45 2.31
N VAL A 8 24.38 -48.45 2.31
CA VAL A 8 23.54 -47.26 2.10
C VAL A 8 23.57 -46.44 3.40
N THR A 9 24.44 -45.44 3.46
CA THR A 9 24.46 -44.46 4.55
C THR A 9 23.25 -43.54 4.37
N LEU A 10 22.18 -43.82 5.10
CA LEU A 10 20.98 -42.99 5.17
C LEU A 10 21.32 -41.68 5.90
N LEU A 11 21.58 -40.62 5.13
CA LEU A 11 21.77 -39.26 5.63
C LEU A 11 20.41 -38.74 6.14
N LEU A 12 20.19 -38.79 7.46
CA LEU A 12 19.06 -38.12 8.10
C LEU A 12 19.26 -36.60 8.01
N LEU A 13 18.61 -35.99 7.03
CA LEU A 13 18.51 -34.54 6.88
C LEU A 13 17.50 -34.02 7.91
N THR A 14 17.99 -33.49 9.04
CA THR A 14 17.14 -32.81 10.02
C THR A 14 16.68 -31.47 9.44
N ALA A 15 15.50 -31.47 8.83
CA ALA A 15 14.83 -30.24 8.44
C ALA A 15 14.52 -29.43 9.72
N ALA A 16 15.26 -28.35 9.94
CA ALA A 16 14.89 -27.36 10.94
C ALA A 16 13.48 -26.86 10.61
N PRO A 17 12.52 -26.87 11.56
CA PRO A 17 11.25 -26.23 11.32
C PRO A 17 11.53 -24.73 11.16
N SER A 18 11.41 -24.22 9.93
CA SER A 18 11.32 -22.80 9.68
C SER A 18 10.08 -22.32 10.43
N GLY A 19 10.27 -21.63 11.56
CA GLY A 19 9.22 -20.99 12.34
C GLY A 19 8.64 -19.77 11.62
N ALA A 20 8.27 -19.91 10.35
CA ALA A 20 7.40 -18.96 9.69
C ALA A 20 6.01 -19.17 10.29
N VAL A 21 5.72 -18.42 11.35
CA VAL A 21 4.36 -18.25 11.85
C VAL A 21 3.60 -17.54 10.73
N LEU A 22 2.85 -18.31 9.95
CA LEU A 22 1.83 -17.74 9.09
C LEU A 22 0.79 -17.11 10.03
N PRO A 23 0.35 -15.87 9.77
CA PRO A 23 -0.64 -15.21 10.61
C PRO A 23 -1.82 -16.17 10.80
N SER A 24 -2.14 -16.48 12.05
CA SER A 24 -3.32 -17.28 12.34
C SER A 24 -4.55 -16.44 11.98
N HIS A 25 -5.65 -17.11 11.68
CA HIS A 25 -6.92 -16.47 11.31
C HIS A 25 -7.49 -15.55 12.44
N ASP A 26 -6.84 -15.53 13.61
CA ASP A 26 -7.22 -14.74 14.78
C ASP A 26 -6.40 -13.44 14.95
N ASP A 27 -5.39 -13.19 14.09
CA ASP A 27 -4.66 -11.92 14.10
C ASP A 27 -5.49 -10.78 13.47
N PRO A 28 -5.51 -9.58 14.08
CA PRO A 28 -6.24 -8.45 13.56
C PRO A 28 -5.72 -8.06 12.15
N THR A 29 -6.58 -8.18 11.15
CA THR A 29 -6.23 -7.85 9.75
C THR A 29 -6.49 -6.38 9.44
N ARG A 30 -5.52 -5.72 8.80
CA ARG A 30 -5.65 -4.34 8.29
C ARG A 30 -5.59 -4.33 6.76
N THR A 31 -6.65 -3.86 6.11
CA THR A 31 -6.69 -3.71 4.65
C THR A 31 -6.25 -2.30 4.26
N LEU A 32 -5.25 -2.20 3.38
CA LEU A 32 -4.77 -0.94 2.84
C LEU A 32 -5.23 -0.81 1.38
N TRP A 33 -5.81 0.35 1.05
CA TRP A 33 -6.24 0.68 -0.29
C TRP A 33 -5.28 1.72 -0.85
N LEU A 34 -4.50 1.33 -1.86
CA LEU A 34 -3.54 2.21 -2.51
C LEU A 34 -4.18 2.79 -3.76
N ILE A 35 -4.38 4.11 -3.75
CA ILE A 35 -5.04 4.85 -4.82
C ILE A 35 -3.99 5.67 -5.55
N ARG A 36 -3.87 5.46 -6.86
CA ARG A 36 -3.10 6.35 -7.73
C ARG A 36 -3.93 7.60 -8.04
N HIS A 37 -3.29 8.76 -8.09
CA HIS A 37 -3.95 10.00 -8.54
C HIS A 37 -4.47 9.86 -9.98
N GLY A 38 -5.46 10.68 -10.33
CA GLY A 38 -5.96 10.77 -11.70
C GLY A 38 -4.96 11.40 -12.68
N GLU A 39 -5.31 11.42 -13.96
CA GLU A 39 -4.55 12.12 -15.01
C GLU A 39 -4.37 13.60 -14.66
N TYR A 40 -3.17 14.12 -14.89
CA TYR A 40 -2.79 15.47 -14.46
C TYR A 40 -2.05 16.20 -15.57
N ASP A 41 -1.89 17.51 -15.40
CA ASP A 41 -1.17 18.33 -16.36
C ASP A 41 0.34 18.08 -16.26
N HIS A 42 0.91 17.53 -17.33
CA HIS A 42 2.33 17.25 -17.46
C HIS A 42 3.15 18.45 -18.00
N GLY A 43 2.49 19.53 -18.41
CA GLY A 43 3.12 20.72 -18.98
C GLY A 43 3.60 21.75 -17.95
N VAL A 44 3.47 21.45 -16.66
CA VAL A 44 3.88 22.36 -15.57
C VAL A 44 5.36 22.16 -15.27
N ASP A 45 6.13 23.25 -15.30
CA ASP A 45 7.60 23.22 -15.08
C ASP A 45 7.97 22.81 -13.64
N ALA A 46 7.11 23.11 -12.67
CA ALA A 46 7.27 22.70 -11.29
C ALA A 46 6.81 21.23 -11.12
N PRO A 47 7.70 20.28 -10.78
CA PRO A 47 7.39 18.84 -10.73
C PRO A 47 6.25 18.46 -9.76
N ASP A 48 5.95 19.36 -8.83
CA ASP A 48 5.07 19.13 -7.70
C ASP A 48 3.69 19.78 -7.86
N GLU A 49 3.49 20.56 -8.92
CA GLU A 49 2.36 21.50 -9.07
C GLU A 49 1.36 21.12 -10.17
N GLY A 50 1.58 20.01 -10.88
CA GLY A 50 0.61 19.53 -11.86
C GLY A 50 -0.72 19.14 -11.19
N ASP A 51 -1.77 19.93 -11.44
CA ASP A 51 -3.16 19.66 -11.04
C ASP A 51 -3.83 18.64 -11.98
N LEU A 52 -4.96 18.06 -11.57
CA LEU A 52 -5.71 17.14 -12.41
C LEU A 52 -6.24 17.85 -13.66
N VAL A 53 -6.21 17.16 -14.79
CA VAL A 53 -6.97 17.57 -15.98
C VAL A 53 -8.43 17.13 -15.84
N ALA A 54 -9.30 17.57 -16.76
CA ALA A 54 -10.71 17.20 -16.76
C ALA A 54 -10.93 15.68 -16.68
N LEU A 55 -10.13 14.91 -17.42
CA LEU A 55 -10.15 13.44 -17.38
C LEU A 55 -9.80 12.91 -15.98
N GLY A 56 -8.74 13.42 -15.35
CA GLY A 56 -8.32 13.00 -14.00
C GLY A 56 -9.37 13.28 -12.94
N ARG A 57 -10.04 14.44 -13.02
CA ARG A 57 -11.17 14.74 -12.13
C ARG A 57 -12.32 13.76 -12.32
N GLN A 58 -12.62 13.33 -13.55
CA GLN A 58 -13.64 12.31 -13.78
C GLN A 58 -13.23 10.94 -13.26
N GLN A 59 -11.97 10.55 -13.44
CA GLN A 59 -11.43 9.30 -12.87
C GLN A 59 -11.59 9.29 -11.34
N ALA A 60 -11.23 10.38 -10.67
CA ALA A 60 -11.38 10.51 -9.21
C ALA A 60 -12.85 10.40 -8.77
N ARG A 61 -13.78 11.03 -9.51
CA ARG A 61 -15.23 10.94 -9.21
C ARG A 61 -15.78 9.53 -9.38
N LEU A 62 -15.38 8.83 -10.44
CA LEU A 62 -15.79 7.43 -10.68
C LEU A 62 -15.26 6.51 -9.60
N LEU A 63 -14.00 6.71 -9.17
CA LEU A 63 -13.41 5.99 -8.06
C LEU A 63 -14.17 6.25 -6.76
N ALA A 64 -14.46 7.52 -6.43
CA ALA A 64 -15.21 7.87 -5.24
C ALA A 64 -16.59 7.19 -5.22
N ALA A 65 -17.32 7.20 -6.34
CA ALA A 65 -18.59 6.50 -6.49
C ALA A 65 -18.46 4.98 -6.27
N ARG A 66 -17.39 4.36 -6.81
CA ARG A 66 -17.12 2.94 -6.63
C ARG A 66 -16.84 2.59 -5.17
N LEU A 67 -16.04 3.41 -4.47
CA LEU A 67 -15.70 3.21 -3.07
C LEU A 67 -16.91 3.39 -2.16
N SER A 68 -17.77 4.38 -2.41
CA SER A 68 -18.99 4.61 -1.62
C SER A 68 -20.00 3.46 -1.74
N GLY A 69 -20.01 2.74 -2.88
CA GLY A 69 -20.86 1.56 -3.07
C GLY A 69 -20.24 0.25 -2.57
N TYR A 70 -19.02 0.28 -2.02
CA TYR A 70 -18.35 -0.91 -1.52
C TYR A 70 -18.75 -1.15 -0.05
N PRO A 71 -19.05 -2.40 0.37
CA PRO A 71 -19.53 -2.70 1.72
C PRO A 71 -18.39 -2.74 2.75
N VAL A 72 -17.57 -1.69 2.79
CA VAL A 72 -16.48 -1.53 3.76
C VAL A 72 -16.51 -0.13 4.36
N SER A 73 -16.21 -0.06 5.65
CA SER A 73 -16.04 1.22 6.34
C SER A 73 -14.58 1.65 6.24
N PHE A 74 -14.36 2.76 5.54
CA PHE A 74 -13.07 3.43 5.57
C PHE A 74 -12.94 4.22 6.87
N THR A 75 -11.72 4.33 7.37
CA THR A 75 -11.44 4.89 8.70
C THR A 75 -10.33 5.93 8.70
N SER A 76 -9.61 6.04 7.57
CA SER A 76 -8.60 7.06 7.35
C SER A 76 -8.52 7.36 5.86
N LEU A 77 -8.36 8.64 5.52
CA LEU A 77 -8.03 9.09 4.17
C LEU A 77 -6.73 9.88 4.23
N GLN A 78 -5.72 9.44 3.48
CA GLN A 78 -4.37 9.99 3.54
C GLN A 78 -3.86 10.24 2.12
N THR A 79 -3.16 11.35 1.92
CA THR A 79 -2.60 11.74 0.63
C THR A 79 -1.22 12.35 0.77
N SER A 80 -0.50 12.46 -0.34
CA SER A 80 0.76 13.20 -0.38
C SER A 80 0.50 14.70 -0.55
N THR A 81 1.50 15.51 -0.27
CA THR A 81 1.49 16.96 -0.51
C THR A 81 1.61 17.34 -2.00
N MET A 82 1.57 16.39 -2.95
CA MET A 82 1.60 16.68 -4.38
C MET A 82 0.22 17.13 -4.88
N ALA A 83 0.17 18.16 -5.73
CA ALA A 83 -1.08 18.82 -6.14
C ALA A 83 -2.15 17.85 -6.68
N ARG A 84 -1.83 17.09 -7.73
CA ARG A 84 -2.68 16.00 -8.26
C ARG A 84 -3.14 14.95 -7.25
N ALA A 85 -2.30 14.60 -6.27
CA ALA A 85 -2.66 13.61 -5.25
C ALA A 85 -3.63 14.21 -4.22
N ARG A 86 -3.40 15.46 -3.83
CA ARG A 86 -4.29 16.22 -2.97
C ARG A 86 -5.65 16.44 -3.63
N GLU A 87 -5.69 16.91 -4.87
CA GLU A 87 -6.95 17.14 -5.58
C GLU A 87 -7.76 15.84 -5.77
N THR A 88 -7.08 14.72 -6.09
CA THR A 88 -7.75 13.41 -6.13
C THR A 88 -8.39 13.08 -4.79
N ALA A 89 -7.65 13.26 -3.70
CA ALA A 89 -8.13 12.94 -2.35
C ALA A 89 -9.25 13.87 -1.88
N GLU A 90 -9.24 15.15 -2.26
CA GLU A 90 -10.31 16.12 -1.99
C GLU A 90 -11.62 15.70 -2.69
N ILE A 91 -11.55 15.26 -3.94
CA ILE A 91 -12.71 14.72 -4.67
C ILE A 91 -13.28 13.48 -3.98
N LEU A 92 -12.41 12.61 -3.44
CA LEU A 92 -12.84 11.44 -2.67
C LEU A 92 -13.46 11.87 -1.33
N ALA A 93 -12.82 12.78 -0.59
CA ALA A 93 -13.27 13.25 0.73
C ALA A 93 -14.71 13.81 0.69
N ALA A 94 -15.10 14.47 -0.41
CA ALA A 94 -16.46 14.96 -0.60
C ALA A 94 -17.55 13.86 -0.53
N ARG A 95 -17.19 12.58 -0.73
CA ARG A 95 -18.09 11.42 -0.60
C ARG A 95 -17.95 10.69 0.73
N PHE A 96 -16.99 11.06 1.57
CA PHE A 96 -16.71 10.46 2.87
C PHE A 96 -16.56 11.56 3.94
N PRO A 97 -17.65 12.27 4.27
CA PRO A 97 -17.60 13.44 5.17
C PRO A 97 -17.11 13.11 6.58
N ASP A 98 -17.23 11.85 7.00
CA ASP A 98 -16.77 11.37 8.32
C ASP A 98 -15.25 11.17 8.38
N LEU A 99 -14.54 11.27 7.25
CA LEU A 99 -13.09 11.09 7.18
C LEU A 99 -12.36 12.43 7.12
N THR A 100 -11.42 12.61 8.03
CA THR A 100 -10.45 13.71 7.94
C THR A 100 -9.38 13.38 6.92
N LEU A 101 -9.25 14.21 5.89
CA LEU A 101 -8.16 14.14 4.93
C LEU A 101 -6.83 14.56 5.58
N GLN A 102 -5.87 13.64 5.64
CA GLN A 102 -4.53 13.89 6.19
C GLN A 102 -3.49 13.93 5.07
N THR A 103 -2.51 14.82 5.18
CA THR A 103 -1.49 15.03 4.15
C THR A 103 -0.10 14.73 4.71
N PHE A 104 0.73 14.02 3.93
CA PHE A 104 2.06 13.59 4.36
C PHE A 104 3.12 13.76 3.26
N ASP A 105 4.27 14.35 3.60
CA ASP A 105 5.40 14.50 2.68
C ASP A 105 6.12 13.18 2.37
N ASP A 106 6.10 12.23 3.30
CA ASP A 106 6.88 11.00 3.20
C ASP A 106 6.37 10.04 2.11
N ILE A 107 5.16 10.24 1.60
CA ILE A 107 4.56 9.42 0.54
C ILE A 107 4.45 10.12 -0.81
N ARG A 108 5.15 11.26 -0.98
CA ARG A 108 5.31 11.90 -2.29
C ARG A 108 5.98 10.95 -3.28
N GLU A 109 5.66 11.10 -4.56
CA GLU A 109 6.33 10.31 -5.60
C GLU A 109 7.82 10.66 -5.71
N CYS A 110 8.58 9.79 -6.37
CA CYS A 110 9.97 10.05 -6.70
C CYS A 110 10.02 10.54 -8.15
N THR A 111 10.83 11.56 -8.43
CA THR A 111 11.08 12.00 -9.80
C THR A 111 11.71 10.85 -10.59
N PRO A 112 11.12 10.41 -11.71
CA PRO A 112 11.73 9.40 -12.54
C PRO A 112 13.03 9.95 -13.17
N THR A 113 14.11 9.18 -13.16
CA THR A 113 15.31 9.49 -13.93
C THR A 113 15.03 9.18 -15.39
N ILE A 114 15.04 10.19 -16.26
CA ILE A 114 15.11 9.97 -17.71
C ILE A 114 16.03 11.00 -18.38
N PRO A 115 16.74 10.62 -19.47
CA PRO A 115 16.47 9.46 -20.34
C PRO A 115 17.53 8.34 -20.32
N TRP A 116 17.12 7.16 -20.81
CA TRP A 116 17.92 5.94 -21.09
C TRP A 116 19.12 6.18 -22.04
N THR A 117 19.30 7.42 -22.51
CA THR A 117 20.31 7.83 -23.50
C THR A 117 21.55 8.48 -22.88
N ARG A 118 21.61 8.69 -21.56
CA ARG A 118 22.86 9.10 -20.90
C ARG A 118 23.52 7.91 -20.18
N PRO A 119 24.86 7.81 -20.20
CA PRO A 119 25.59 6.80 -19.43
C PRO A 119 25.10 6.77 -17.99
N ARG A 120 25.02 5.55 -17.44
CA ARG A 120 24.43 5.16 -16.16
C ARG A 120 25.06 5.86 -14.94
N GLU A 121 24.86 7.15 -14.76
CA GLU A 121 24.86 7.73 -13.42
C GLU A 121 23.43 7.67 -12.94
N ARG A 122 23.09 6.58 -12.27
CA ARG A 122 22.01 6.62 -11.28
C ARG A 122 22.52 7.62 -10.23
N PRO A 123 21.88 8.77 -10.00
CA PRO A 123 22.22 9.57 -8.83
C PRO A 123 21.70 8.79 -7.61
N CYS A 124 22.45 7.75 -7.19
CA CYS A 124 22.03 6.80 -6.15
C CYS A 124 21.58 7.57 -4.91
N ALA A 125 22.28 8.64 -4.54
CA ALA A 125 21.91 9.51 -3.43
C ALA A 125 20.48 10.10 -3.52
N ALA A 126 20.01 10.52 -4.70
CA ALA A 126 18.65 11.08 -4.85
C ALA A 126 17.56 9.99 -4.80
N TRP A 127 17.90 8.78 -5.24
CA TRP A 127 17.01 7.62 -5.17
C TRP A 127 16.95 7.01 -3.78
N ASP A 128 18.09 6.85 -3.12
CA ASP A 128 18.21 6.33 -1.77
C ASP A 128 17.48 7.24 -0.80
N THR A 129 17.63 8.56 -0.93
CA THR A 129 16.86 9.53 -0.13
C THR A 129 15.35 9.45 -0.40
N CYS A 130 14.92 9.24 -1.65
CA CYS A 130 13.50 9.06 -1.94
C CYS A 130 12.95 7.72 -1.41
N ALA A 131 13.72 6.64 -1.56
CA ALA A 131 13.40 5.32 -1.06
C ALA A 131 13.31 5.33 0.47
N ASP A 132 14.26 5.96 1.16
CA ASP A 132 14.26 6.13 2.61
C ASP A 132 13.05 6.94 3.06
N ARG A 133 12.72 8.02 2.35
CA ARG A 133 11.51 8.82 2.60
C ARG A 133 10.25 7.95 2.50
N LYS A 134 10.11 7.20 1.40
CA LYS A 134 8.96 6.30 1.22
C LYS A 134 8.92 5.18 2.26
N ASN A 135 10.05 4.60 2.62
CA ASN A 135 10.15 3.57 3.65
C ASN A 135 9.74 4.10 5.02
N ARG A 136 10.12 5.34 5.38
CA ARG A 136 9.62 6.01 6.59
C ARG A 136 8.11 6.20 6.53
N GLY A 137 7.58 6.67 5.39
CA GLY A 137 6.14 6.84 5.18
C GLY A 137 5.37 5.55 5.36
N VAL A 138 5.78 4.48 4.68
CA VAL A 138 5.19 3.14 4.82
C VAL A 138 5.29 2.63 6.25
N LYS A 139 6.43 2.78 6.92
CA LYS A 139 6.60 2.35 8.31
C LYS A 139 5.70 3.14 9.27
N ALA A 140 5.55 4.45 9.08
CA ALA A 140 4.63 5.27 9.86
C ALA A 140 3.16 4.92 9.61
N TRP A 141 2.83 4.49 8.40
CA TRP A 141 1.46 4.15 8.00
C TRP A 141 1.06 2.75 8.47
N VAL A 142 1.92 1.77 8.21
CA VAL A 142 1.72 0.35 8.52
C VAL A 142 2.08 0.03 9.96
N GLY A 143 3.17 0.62 10.48
CA GLY A 143 3.79 0.28 11.76
C GLY A 143 3.35 1.10 12.98
N LYS A 144 2.26 1.88 12.92
CA LYS A 144 1.57 2.45 14.11
C LYS A 144 0.86 1.35 14.92
N SER A 145 1.60 0.31 15.29
CA SER A 145 1.19 -0.77 16.17
C SER A 145 1.97 -0.62 17.48
N ASN A 146 1.40 0.07 18.46
CA ASN A 146 1.81 -0.11 19.84
C ASN A 146 0.59 -0.57 20.66
N ALA A 147 0.75 -1.67 21.39
CA ALA A 147 -0.30 -2.44 22.03
C ALA A 147 -0.99 -1.72 23.22
N SER A 148 -0.60 -0.49 23.56
CA SER A 148 -1.11 0.26 24.71
C SER A 148 -2.22 1.26 24.38
N SER A 149 -2.65 1.41 23.12
CA SER A 149 -3.73 2.36 22.74
C SER A 149 -5.14 1.74 22.71
N TRP A 150 -5.32 0.52 23.23
CA TRP A 150 -6.57 -0.24 23.18
C TRP A 150 -7.59 0.18 24.26
N SER A 151 -7.83 1.49 24.42
CA SER A 151 -8.80 2.00 25.41
C SER A 151 -9.67 3.15 24.92
N GLY A 152 -9.58 3.52 23.64
CA GLY A 152 -10.42 4.56 23.06
C GLY A 152 -10.63 4.30 21.59
N ALA A 153 -11.89 4.29 21.16
CA ALA A 153 -12.32 4.06 19.79
C ALA A 153 -11.46 4.85 18.78
N THR A 154 -10.57 4.13 18.11
CA THR A 154 -9.82 4.58 16.95
C THR A 154 -9.78 3.40 15.99
N ILE A 155 -10.41 3.57 14.83
CA ILE A 155 -10.36 2.62 13.70
C ILE A 155 -10.60 1.17 14.14
N GLY A 156 -11.85 0.89 14.49
CA GLY A 156 -12.27 -0.46 14.86
C GLY A 156 -13.77 -0.57 14.69
N ALA A 157 -14.22 -0.88 13.47
CA ALA A 157 -15.63 -1.16 13.21
C ALA A 157 -15.75 -2.44 12.37
N ARG A 158 -15.77 -3.56 13.12
CA ARG A 158 -16.88 -4.52 13.14
C ARG A 158 -17.72 -4.59 11.84
N ALA A 159 -17.66 -5.74 11.17
CA ALA A 159 -18.83 -6.30 10.50
C ALA A 159 -18.82 -7.82 10.69
N HIS A 160 -19.80 -8.30 11.45
CA HIS A 160 -20.12 -9.71 11.64
C HIS A 160 -21.02 -10.20 10.50
N ALA A 161 -20.72 -11.43 10.06
CA ALA A 161 -21.61 -12.47 9.52
C ALA A 161 -22.34 -12.18 8.19
N ALA A 162 -22.53 -13.11 7.25
CA ALA A 162 -22.62 -14.57 7.39
C ALA A 162 -22.27 -15.31 6.09
N SER A 163 -21.93 -16.58 6.31
CA SER A 163 -21.68 -17.72 5.44
C SER A 163 -22.33 -17.85 4.06
N SER A 164 -21.56 -18.60 3.25
CA SER A 164 -21.93 -19.66 2.30
C SER A 164 -22.56 -19.24 0.97
N VAL A 165 -21.83 -19.49 -0.13
CA VAL A 165 -22.20 -20.54 -1.11
C VAL A 165 -20.91 -21.07 -1.76
N ALA A 166 -20.64 -22.36 -1.56
CA ALA A 166 -19.83 -23.17 -2.46
C ALA A 166 -20.75 -24.11 -3.22
N ARG A 167 -20.69 -24.10 -4.56
CA ARG A 167 -20.99 -25.23 -5.45
C ARG A 167 -20.45 -24.89 -6.85
N ALA A 168 -19.29 -25.43 -7.20
CA ALA A 168 -19.12 -26.68 -7.96
C ALA A 168 -19.56 -26.55 -9.42
N THR A 169 -18.57 -26.66 -10.30
CA THR A 169 -18.66 -27.28 -11.63
C THR A 169 -17.48 -28.21 -11.75
#